data_AF-A0A7C5ETD9-F1
#
_entry.id   AF-A0A7C5ETD9-F1
#
_cell.length_a   1.000
_cell.length_b   1.000
_cell.length_c   1.000
_cell.angle_alpha   90.00
_cell.angle_beta   90.00
_cell.angle_gamma   90.00
#
_symmetry.space_group_name_H-M   'P 1'
#
loop_
_entity.id
_entity.type
_entity.pdbx_description
1 polymer ?
#
loop_
_entity_poly.entity_id
_entity_poly.type
_entity_poly.pdbx_seq_one_letter_code
_entity_poly.pdbx_strand_id
1 'polypeptide(L)'
;MKRLNLLLLSLGLLLITAVLAGAAEPGEKAVDLGARQVKMEGLSLINAFFAGWYNSNKYVFAVIVTVVMGVIGALIAFVTDLFLKAVGMDVSKIEHHE
;
A
#
# COMPACT_ATOMS: atom_id res chain seq x y z
N MET A 1 -19.94 26.05 6.40
CA MET A 1 -18.58 25.69 5.92
C MET A 1 -18.24 24.21 6.10
N LYS A 2 -18.47 23.59 7.27
CA LYS A 2 -18.13 22.16 7.51
C LYS A 2 -18.76 21.15 6.53
N ARG A 3 -20.03 21.36 6.15
CA ARG A 3 -20.75 20.47 5.20
C ARG A 3 -20.26 20.60 3.76
N LEU A 4 -19.84 21.81 3.35
CA LEU A 4 -19.29 22.06 2.03
C LEU A 4 -17.91 21.40 1.88
N ASN A 5 -17.08 21.49 2.92
CA ASN A 5 -15.78 20.81 2.95
C ASN A 5 -15.93 19.29 2.94
N LEU A 6 -16.94 18.74 3.61
CA LEU A 6 -17.24 17.30 3.57
C LEU A 6 -17.65 16.84 2.16
N LEU A 7 -18.48 17.64 1.48
CA LEU A 7 -18.93 17.34 0.12
C LEU A 7 -17.76 17.39 -0.87
N LEU A 8 -16.88 18.39 -0.75
CA LEU A 8 -15.67 18.50 -1.58
C LEU A 8 -14.69 17.35 -1.33
N LEU A 9 -14.52 16.92 -0.07
CA LEU A 9 -13.71 15.76 0.27
C LEU A 9 -14.29 14.48 -0.32
N SER A 10 -15.61 14.26 -0.17
CA SER A 10 -16.27 13.07 -0.73
C SER A 10 -16.22 13.05 -2.26
N LEU A 11 -16.33 14.21 -2.91
CA LEU A 11 -16.23 14.31 -4.37
C LEU A 11 -14.80 14.06 -4.85
N GLY A 12 -13.79 14.58 -4.13
CA GLY A 12 -12.39 14.29 -4.38
C GLY A 12 -12.07 12.80 -4.24
N LEU A 13 -12.57 12.16 -3.19
CA LEU A 13 -12.38 10.72 -2.98
C LEU A 13 -13.02 9.89 -4.10
N LEU A 14 -14.22 10.28 -4.54
CA LEU A 14 -14.97 9.60 -5.60
C LEU A 14 -14.27 9.76 -6.96
N LEU A 15 -13.74 10.94 -7.25
CA LEU A 15 -12.93 11.19 -8.45
C LEU A 15 -11.62 10.39 -8.44
N ILE A 16 -10.96 10.26 -7.29
CA ILE A 16 -9.76 9.43 -7.16
C ILE A 16 -10.08 7.96 -7.47
N THR A 17 -11.18 7.43 -6.94
CA THR A 17 -11.60 6.05 -7.24
C THR A 17 -11.96 5.85 -8.72
N ALA A 18 -12.56 6.85 -9.37
CA ALA A 18 -12.89 6.80 -10.79
C ALA A 18 -11.63 6.87 -11.67
N VAL A 19 -10.62 7.67 -11.30
CA VAL A 19 -9.33 7.71 -11.98
C VAL A 19 -8.56 6.40 -11.80
N LEU A 20 -8.58 5.80 -10.60
CA LEU A 20 -7.99 4.47 -10.38
C LEU A 20 -8.73 3.37 -11.16
N ALA A 21 -10.04 3.46 -11.29
CA ALA A 21 -10.84 2.53 -12.09
C ALA A 21 -10.61 2.70 -13.60
N GLY A 22 -10.39 3.93 -14.07
CA GLY A 22 -10.08 4.24 -15.48
C GLY A 22 -8.60 4.05 -15.85
N ALA A 23 -7.70 3.99 -14.87
CA ALA A 23 -6.30 3.59 -15.07
C ALA A 23 -6.14 2.08 -15.30
N ALA A 24 -7.21 1.29 -15.15
CA ALA A 24 -7.27 -0.06 -15.66
C ALA A 24 -7.48 0.00 -17.19
N GLU A 25 -6.44 -0.33 -17.96
CA GLU A 25 -6.43 -0.26 -19.42
C GLU A 25 -7.65 -0.99 -20.05
N PRO A 26 -8.37 -0.38 -21.02
CA PRO A 26 -9.67 -0.85 -21.51
C PRO A 26 -9.60 -2.06 -22.47
N GLY A 27 -8.53 -2.87 -22.38
CA GLY A 27 -8.28 -4.03 -23.23
C GLY A 27 -7.92 -5.31 -22.48
N GLU A 28 -7.72 -5.24 -21.16
CA GLU A 28 -7.43 -6.43 -20.36
C GLU A 28 -8.77 -7.15 -20.08
N LYS A 29 -9.20 -7.99 -21.05
CA LYS A 29 -10.33 -8.93 -20.91
C LYS A 29 -10.31 -9.46 -19.50
N ALA A 30 -11.33 -9.12 -18.69
CA ALA A 30 -11.48 -9.48 -17.28
C ALA A 30 -10.57 -10.67 -16.96
N VAL A 31 -9.33 -10.33 -16.59
CA VAL A 31 -8.32 -11.36 -16.48
C VAL A 31 -8.86 -12.25 -15.41
N ASP A 32 -8.92 -13.53 -15.70
CA ASP A 32 -9.23 -14.52 -14.69
C ASP A 32 -8.06 -14.47 -13.70
N LEU A 33 -8.14 -13.52 -12.76
CA LEU A 33 -7.20 -13.29 -11.69
C LEU A 33 -7.18 -14.53 -10.80
N GLY A 34 -8.18 -15.41 -10.91
CA GLY A 34 -8.24 -16.77 -10.40
C GLY A 34 -7.26 -17.73 -11.08
N ALA A 35 -7.03 -17.59 -12.38
CA ALA A 35 -6.19 -18.48 -13.19
C ALA A 35 -4.76 -17.98 -13.47
N ARG A 36 -4.46 -16.68 -13.30
CA ARG A 36 -3.08 -16.18 -13.45
C ARG A 36 -2.19 -16.76 -12.35
N GLN A 37 -1.29 -17.67 -12.72
CA GLN A 37 -0.21 -18.19 -11.90
C GLN A 37 1.11 -17.49 -12.26
N VAL A 38 1.93 -17.23 -11.25
CA VAL A 38 3.28 -16.68 -11.43
C VAL A 38 4.22 -17.82 -11.80
N LYS A 39 4.97 -17.69 -12.90
CA LYS A 39 6.03 -18.64 -13.26
C LYS A 39 7.16 -18.53 -12.24
N MET A 40 7.61 -19.66 -11.71
CA MET A 40 8.60 -19.74 -10.62
C MET A 40 10.05 -19.86 -11.11
N GLU A 41 10.23 -20.11 -12.40
CA GLU A 41 11.54 -20.33 -13.00
C GLU A 41 12.37 -19.04 -12.99
N GLY A 42 13.59 -19.11 -12.45
CA GLY A 42 14.52 -17.98 -12.42
C GLY A 42 14.23 -16.91 -11.37
N LEU A 43 13.28 -17.14 -10.44
CA LEU A 43 12.99 -16.18 -9.37
C LEU A 43 14.04 -16.26 -8.25
N SER A 44 14.44 -15.09 -7.73
CA SER A 44 15.18 -14.96 -6.48
C SER A 44 14.42 -15.61 -5.31
N LEU A 45 15.12 -16.08 -4.28
CA LEU A 45 14.57 -16.82 -3.15
C LEU A 45 13.35 -16.13 -2.50
N ILE A 46 13.42 -14.81 -2.33
CA ILE A 46 12.34 -14.01 -1.75
C ILE A 46 11.14 -13.95 -2.71
N ASN A 47 11.40 -13.76 -4.00
CA ASN A 47 10.34 -13.71 -5.01
C ASN A 47 9.66 -15.08 -5.15
N ALA A 48 10.42 -16.17 -5.09
CA ALA A 48 9.89 -17.53 -5.11
C ALA A 48 9.02 -17.83 -3.88
N PHE A 49 9.39 -17.34 -2.69
CA PHE A 49 8.57 -17.46 -1.49
C PHE A 49 7.21 -16.77 -1.68
N PHE A 50 7.19 -15.51 -2.09
CA PHE A 50 5.95 -14.76 -2.32
C PHE A 50 5.11 -15.34 -3.45
N ALA A 51 5.73 -15.73 -4.57
CA ALA A 51 5.05 -16.38 -5.67
C ALA A 51 4.47 -17.75 -5.25
N GLY A 52 5.09 -18.45 -4.30
CA GLY A 52 4.62 -19.73 -3.75
C GLY A 52 3.30 -19.57 -3.03
N TRP A 53 3.23 -18.58 -2.14
CA TRP A 53 1.99 -18.24 -1.46
C TRP A 53 0.94 -17.72 -2.42
N TYR A 54 1.32 -16.89 -3.40
CA TYR A 54 0.40 -16.37 -4.42
C TYR A 54 -0.26 -17.49 -5.25
N ASN A 55 0.54 -18.46 -5.70
CA ASN A 55 0.05 -19.59 -6.51
C ASN A 55 -0.74 -20.61 -5.70
N SER A 56 -0.39 -20.82 -4.43
CA SER A 56 -1.02 -21.84 -3.57
C SER A 56 -2.28 -21.34 -2.89
N ASN A 57 -2.25 -20.14 -2.32
CA ASN A 57 -3.40 -19.54 -1.63
C ASN A 57 -3.30 -18.01 -1.59
N LYS A 58 -4.10 -17.37 -2.44
CA LYS A 58 -4.14 -15.90 -2.60
C LYS A 58 -4.57 -15.17 -1.35
N TYR A 59 -5.41 -15.77 -0.50
CA TYR A 59 -5.83 -15.15 0.76
C TYR A 59 -4.67 -15.09 1.75
N VAL A 60 -3.90 -16.17 1.85
CA VAL A 60 -2.72 -16.23 2.73
C VAL A 60 -1.65 -15.27 2.22
N PHE A 61 -1.43 -15.22 0.90
CA PHE A 61 -0.55 -14.23 0.28
C PHE A 61 -0.95 -12.79 0.65
N ALA A 62 -2.23 -12.45 0.51
CA ALA A 62 -2.73 -11.11 0.82
C ALA A 62 -2.46 -10.73 2.29
N VAL A 63 -2.73 -11.63 3.24
CA VAL A 63 -2.47 -11.39 4.66
C VAL A 63 -0.99 -11.18 4.93
N ILE A 64 -0.12 -12.05 4.39
CA ILE A 64 1.33 -11.94 4.56
C ILE A 64 1.83 -10.58 4.03
N VAL A 65 1.42 -10.20 2.82
CA VAL A 65 1.85 -8.93 2.21
C VAL A 65 1.36 -7.73 3.01
N THR A 66 0.11 -7.74 3.48
CA THR A 66 -0.44 -6.66 4.33
C THR A 66 0.38 -6.49 5.61
N VAL A 67 0.72 -7.58 6.29
CA VAL A 67 1.54 -7.52 7.52
C VAL A 67 2.95 -7.02 7.20
N VAL A 68 3.58 -7.54 6.15
CA VAL A 68 4.93 -7.11 5.73
C VAL A 68 4.95 -5.61 5.42
N MET A 69 3.95 -5.08 4.71
CA MET A 69 3.87 -3.65 4.44
C MET A 69 3.63 -2.81 5.71
N GLY A 70 2.82 -3.30 6.64
CA GLY A 70 2.65 -2.63 7.93
C GLY A 70 3.97 -2.54 8.71
N VAL A 71 4.74 -3.63 8.75
CA VAL A 71 6.05 -3.67 9.42
C VAL A 71 7.05 -2.76 8.73
N ILE A 72 7.13 -2.79 7.40
CA ILE A 72 8.03 -1.92 6.64
C ILE A 72 7.67 -0.45 6.88
N GLY A 73 6.38 -0.09 6.85
CA GLY A 73 5.93 1.28 7.12
C GLY A 73 6.31 1.75 8.53
N ALA A 74 6.10 0.91 9.55
CA ALA A 74 6.49 1.21 10.92
C ALA A 74 8.02 1.36 11.06
N LEU A 75 8.79 0.52 10.37
CA LEU A 75 10.25 0.58 10.37
C LEU A 75 10.75 1.87 9.71
N ILE A 76 10.16 2.28 8.58
CA ILE A 76 10.48 3.55 7.93
C ILE A 76 10.17 4.72 8.87
N ALA A 77 8.98 4.75 9.49
CA ALA A 77 8.61 5.80 10.43
C ALA A 77 9.63 5.92 11.57
N PHE A 78 10.03 4.79 12.15
CA PHE A 78 11.04 4.75 13.21
C PHE A 78 12.43 5.24 12.74
N VAL A 79 12.86 4.81 11.56
CA VAL A 79 14.15 5.24 10.98
C VAL A 79 14.12 6.73 10.66
N THR A 80 13.02 7.23 10.11
CA THR A 80 12.84 8.65 9.82
C THR A 80 12.84 9.46 11.11
N ASP A 81 12.14 9.03 12.16
CA ASP A 81 12.18 9.70 13.46
C ASP A 81 13.60 9.78 14.03
N LEU A 82 14.36 8.69 13.93
CA LEU A 82 15.77 8.67 14.35
C LEU A 82 16.62 9.65 13.53
N PHE A 83 16.42 9.71 12.22
CA PHE A 83 17.14 10.62 11.34
C PHE A 83 16.80 12.09 11.62
N LEU A 84 15.52 12.42 11.80
CA LEU A 84 15.07 13.78 12.12
C LEU A 84 15.61 14.23 13.48
N LYS A 85 15.63 13.32 14.46
CA LYS A 85 16.24 13.56 15.77
C LYS A 85 17.75 13.80 15.67
N ALA A 86 18.46 13.07 14.81
CA ALA A 86 19.89 13.26 14.57
C ALA A 86 20.22 14.60 13.92
N VAL A 87 19.31 15.16 13.11
CA VAL A 87 19.46 16.47 12.45
C VAL A 87 19.02 17.63 13.39
N GLY A 88 18.67 17.34 14.64
CA GLY A 88 18.36 18.36 15.66
C GLY A 88 16.92 18.88 15.60
N MET A 89 16.04 18.21 14.86
CA MET A 89 14.61 18.50 14.87
C MET A 89 13.95 17.56 15.88
N ASP A 90 13.68 18.07 17.08
CA ASP A 90 13.02 17.30 18.15
C ASP A 90 11.54 17.06 17.80
N VAL A 91 11.28 16.03 17.00
CA VAL A 91 9.91 15.60 16.61
C VAL A 91 9.10 15.10 17.83
N SER A 92 9.78 14.90 18.98
CA SER A 92 9.16 14.64 20.28
C SER A 92 8.32 15.82 20.82
N LYS A 93 8.42 17.01 20.22
CA LYS A 93 7.65 18.18 20.60
C LYS A 93 6.85 18.72 19.42
N ILE A 94 5.89 17.94 18.92
CA ILE A 94 4.62 18.56 18.56
C ILE A 94 3.96 18.91 19.88
N GLU A 95 4.40 20.01 20.50
CA GLU A 95 3.61 20.67 21.52
C GLU A 95 2.25 20.92 20.88
N HIS A 96 1.23 20.27 21.41
CA HIS A 96 -0.16 20.70 21.32
C HIS A 96 -0.25 22.11 21.92
N HIS A 97 0.24 23.09 21.19
CA HIS A 97 -0.13 24.47 21.36
C HIS A 97 -1.15 24.76 20.26
N GLU A 98 -2.40 24.76 20.73
CA GLU A 98 -3.67 25.17 20.09
C GLU A 98 -4.56 24.09 19.46
#